data_AF-A0A382DM94-F1
#
_entry.id   AF-A0A382DM94-F1
#
_cell.length_a   1.000
_cell.length_b   1.000
_cell.length_c   1.000
_cell.angle_alpha   90.00
_cell.angle_beta   90.00
_cell.angle_gamma   90.00
#
_symmetry.space_group_name_H-M   'P 1'
#
loop_
_entity.id
_entity.type
_entity.pdbx_description
1 polymer ?
#
loop_
_entity_poly.entity_id
_entity_poly.type
_entity_poly.pdbx_seq_one_letter_code
_entity_poly.pdbx_strand_id
1 'polypeptide(L)'
;VSKKLKKVFSINLESGLRNFTVKDLIEIKGRTKLSQILVSNVKEAEAAEEAGVDLILARADENFRSIRLAAQKTFITAAIPFIKFSSKESIVKKALEVVELGADSIHCGSWNINFMKYLNDFKIPFQGHAGLVPRLSTWIGGLRAFGKNATEAIQLYKNIKEIESSGAWGIELECVPEDLVGELTSKTTMLTISIGSGKKADAQFLFAEDILGQSTINFPRHAKMYRNLKKLEENMQKDRVNAFKEFTGDVKNLKFPQKKHSININNSELNQFKENLRKLSSKDDC
;
A
#
# COMPACT_ATOMS: atom_id res chain seq x y z
N VAL A 1 23.51 1.12 -10.05
CA VAL A 1 24.15 -0.17 -9.71
C VAL A 1 23.07 -1.23 -9.77
N SER A 2 23.18 -2.23 -10.64
CA SER A 2 22.24 -3.36 -10.64
C SER A 2 22.31 -4.05 -9.28
N LYS A 3 21.22 -4.01 -8.51
CA LYS A 3 21.18 -4.64 -7.18
C LYS A 3 21.23 -6.14 -7.37
N LYS A 4 22.34 -6.78 -6.97
CA LYS A 4 22.43 -8.23 -6.97
C LYS A 4 21.42 -8.78 -5.96
N LEU A 5 20.40 -9.47 -6.46
CA LEU A 5 19.39 -10.13 -5.63
C LEU A 5 20.04 -11.16 -4.70
N LYS A 6 19.49 -11.28 -3.51
CA LYS A 6 19.90 -12.21 -2.45
C LYS A 6 18.98 -13.41 -2.46
N LYS A 7 19.56 -14.60 -2.38
CA LYS A 7 18.79 -15.81 -2.07
C LYS A 7 18.44 -15.77 -0.59
N VAL A 8 17.16 -15.89 -0.27
CA VAL A 8 16.65 -15.91 1.10
C VAL A 8 15.70 -17.10 1.27
N PHE A 9 15.51 -17.51 2.52
CA PHE A 9 14.36 -18.31 2.91
C PHE A 9 13.37 -17.39 3.61
N SER A 10 12.08 -17.54 3.34
CA SER A 10 11.02 -16.98 4.18
C SER A 10 11.03 -17.66 5.55
N ILE A 11 10.29 -17.12 6.52
CA ILE A 11 10.13 -17.78 7.83
C ILE A 11 9.50 -19.17 7.70
N ASN A 12 8.76 -19.40 6.61
CA ASN A 12 8.14 -20.69 6.24
C ASN A 12 9.09 -21.60 5.45
N LEU A 13 10.38 -21.29 5.40
CA LEU A 13 11.39 -22.03 4.64
C LEU A 13 11.15 -22.06 3.12
N GLU A 14 10.36 -21.12 2.59
CA GLU A 14 10.20 -20.96 1.14
C GLU A 14 11.40 -20.19 0.58
N SER A 15 12.10 -20.77 -0.40
CA SER A 15 13.21 -20.08 -1.06
C SER A 15 12.70 -18.96 -1.96
N GLY A 16 13.37 -17.81 -1.95
CA GLY A 16 13.04 -16.68 -2.81
C GLY A 16 14.23 -15.78 -3.08
N LEU A 17 13.99 -14.73 -3.86
CA LEU A 17 14.95 -13.67 -4.11
C LEU A 17 14.48 -12.38 -3.45
N ARG A 18 15.42 -11.61 -2.89
CA ARG A 18 15.17 -10.27 -2.36
C ARG A 18 16.20 -9.26 -2.83
N ASN A 19 15.79 -8.01 -3.03
CA ASN A 19 16.67 -6.89 -3.32
C ASN A 19 17.55 -6.52 -2.11
N PHE A 20 17.02 -6.70 -0.89
CA PHE A 20 17.70 -6.50 0.38
C PHE A 20 17.30 -7.54 1.43
N THR A 21 18.23 -7.81 2.35
CA THR A 21 17.95 -8.39 3.66
C THR A 21 18.05 -7.30 4.73
N VAL A 22 17.58 -7.57 5.96
CA VAL A 22 17.78 -6.67 7.11
C VAL A 22 19.26 -6.30 7.31
N LYS A 23 20.16 -7.29 7.15
CA LYS A 23 21.60 -7.06 7.23
C LYS A 23 22.09 -6.08 6.17
N ASP A 24 21.66 -6.25 4.92
CA ASP A 24 22.01 -5.31 3.85
C ASP A 24 21.53 -3.89 4.19
N LEU A 25 20.30 -3.73 4.70
CA LEU A 25 19.73 -2.43 5.07
C LEU A 25 20.53 -1.73 6.19
N ILE A 26 20.98 -2.47 7.19
CA ILE A 26 21.84 -1.93 8.26
C ILE A 26 23.21 -1.54 7.71
N GLU A 27 23.81 -2.36 6.83
CA GLU A 27 25.15 -2.12 6.29
C GLU A 27 25.23 -0.94 5.30
N ILE A 28 24.14 -0.63 4.59
CA ILE A 28 24.08 0.49 3.64
C ILE A 28 23.64 1.82 4.27
N LYS A 29 23.26 1.81 5.56
CA LYS A 29 22.92 3.02 6.32
C LYS A 29 23.96 4.12 6.12
N GLY A 30 23.51 5.34 5.87
CA GLY A 30 24.37 6.50 5.58
C GLY A 30 25.12 6.49 4.25
N ARG A 31 25.10 5.38 3.48
CA ARG A 31 25.84 5.24 2.21
C ARG A 31 24.97 5.43 0.98
N THR A 32 23.68 5.11 1.07
CA THR A 32 22.74 5.19 -0.06
C THR A 32 21.38 5.67 0.42
N LYS A 33 20.74 6.54 -0.36
CA LYS A 33 19.37 6.98 -0.10
C LYS A 33 18.39 5.97 -0.68
N LEU A 34 17.44 5.54 0.14
CA LEU A 34 16.42 4.56 -0.27
C LEU A 34 15.05 5.22 -0.43
N SER A 35 14.24 4.67 -1.33
CA SER A 35 12.83 4.97 -1.51
C SER A 35 11.96 3.92 -0.81
N GLN A 36 11.02 4.36 0.02
CA GLN A 36 9.96 3.51 0.55
C GLN A 36 8.60 4.02 0.04
N ILE A 37 7.74 3.11 -0.42
CA ILE A 37 6.38 3.46 -0.83
C ILE A 37 5.38 2.58 -0.10
N LEU A 38 4.32 3.18 0.44
CA LEU A 38 3.16 2.42 0.90
C LEU A 38 2.24 2.16 -0.29
N VAL A 39 2.07 0.89 -0.63
CA VAL A 39 1.15 0.42 -1.68
C VAL A 39 -0.11 -0.17 -1.05
N SER A 40 -1.25 0.03 -1.72
CA SER A 40 -2.56 -0.40 -1.24
C SER A 40 -3.19 -1.50 -2.10
N ASN A 41 -2.64 -1.78 -3.28
CA ASN A 41 -3.17 -2.81 -4.17
C ASN A 41 -2.06 -3.47 -5.02
N VAL A 42 -2.44 -4.54 -5.72
CA VAL A 42 -1.58 -5.37 -6.56
C VAL A 42 -0.91 -4.56 -7.68
N LYS A 43 -1.65 -3.67 -8.34
CA LYS A 43 -1.12 -2.88 -9.46
C LYS A 43 -0.06 -1.87 -9.01
N GLU A 44 -0.28 -1.25 -7.86
CA GLU A 44 0.72 -0.36 -7.24
C GLU A 44 1.99 -1.11 -6.85
N ALA A 45 1.85 -2.34 -6.32
CA ALA A 45 2.98 -3.18 -5.97
C ALA A 45 3.79 -3.62 -7.20
N GLU A 46 3.11 -4.07 -8.26
CA GLU A 46 3.73 -4.42 -9.55
C GLU A 46 4.48 -3.22 -10.15
N ALA A 47 3.83 -2.05 -10.18
CA ALA A 47 4.46 -0.82 -10.66
C ALA A 47 5.66 -0.39 -9.80
N ALA A 48 5.58 -0.55 -8.47
CA ALA A 48 6.68 -0.23 -7.57
C ALA A 48 7.90 -1.15 -7.77
N GLU A 49 7.66 -2.46 -7.94
CA GLU A 49 8.69 -3.45 -8.26
C GLU A 49 9.35 -3.13 -9.62
N GLU A 50 8.55 -2.88 -10.66
CA GLU A 50 9.05 -2.54 -12.01
C GLU A 50 9.87 -1.24 -12.01
N ALA A 51 9.40 -0.23 -11.28
CA ALA A 51 10.10 1.05 -11.12
C ALA A 51 11.40 0.95 -10.30
N GLY A 52 11.65 -0.18 -9.63
CA GLY A 52 12.84 -0.39 -8.82
C GLY A 52 12.82 0.31 -7.46
N VAL A 53 11.63 0.52 -6.89
CA VAL A 53 11.45 1.04 -5.52
C VAL A 53 12.25 0.19 -4.53
N ASP A 54 12.94 0.82 -3.58
CA ASP A 54 13.85 0.11 -2.68
C ASP A 54 13.10 -0.75 -1.66
N LEU A 55 12.06 -0.19 -1.05
CA LEU A 55 11.29 -0.79 0.04
C LEU A 55 9.79 -0.58 -0.19
N ILE A 56 8.98 -1.60 0.09
CA ILE A 56 7.52 -1.47 0.08
C ILE A 56 7.01 -1.60 1.51
N LEU A 57 6.05 -0.74 1.85
CA LEU A 57 5.18 -0.90 3.01
C LEU A 57 3.79 -1.30 2.48
N ALA A 58 3.14 -2.29 3.06
CA ALA A 58 1.79 -2.67 2.66
C ALA A 58 0.94 -2.99 3.88
N ARG A 59 -0.37 -2.75 3.81
CA ARG A 59 -1.29 -3.15 4.89
C ARG A 59 -1.41 -4.67 4.91
N ALA A 60 -1.42 -5.24 6.11
CA ALA A 60 -1.59 -6.67 6.30
C ALA A 60 -3.07 -7.08 6.28
N ASP A 61 -3.73 -6.81 5.15
CA ASP A 61 -5.12 -7.19 4.87
C ASP A 61 -5.19 -8.41 3.94
N GLU A 62 -6.40 -8.76 3.47
CA GLU A 62 -6.64 -9.90 2.59
C GLU A 62 -5.87 -9.84 1.26
N ASN A 63 -5.44 -8.65 0.82
CA ASN A 63 -4.69 -8.47 -0.42
C ASN A 63 -3.18 -8.65 -0.23
N PHE A 64 -2.68 -8.77 1.00
CA PHE A 64 -1.24 -8.76 1.28
C PHE A 64 -0.48 -9.86 0.52
N ARG A 65 -1.04 -11.08 0.44
CA ARG A 65 -0.42 -12.17 -0.34
C ARG A 65 -0.32 -11.82 -1.82
N SER A 66 -1.38 -11.25 -2.40
CA SER A 66 -1.39 -10.83 -3.81
C SER A 66 -0.40 -9.70 -4.06
N ILE A 67 -0.26 -8.75 -3.12
CA ILE A 67 0.77 -7.69 -3.16
C ILE A 67 2.18 -8.29 -3.14
N ARG A 68 2.45 -9.25 -2.26
CA ARG A 68 3.74 -9.96 -2.20
C ARG A 68 4.07 -10.67 -3.51
N LEU A 69 3.07 -11.30 -4.15
CA LEU A 69 3.25 -12.00 -5.42
C LEU A 69 3.46 -11.05 -6.61
N ALA A 70 2.95 -9.81 -6.54
CA ALA A 70 3.18 -8.77 -7.55
C ALA A 70 4.57 -8.14 -7.44
N ALA A 71 5.05 -7.93 -6.22
CA ALA A 71 6.39 -7.42 -5.95
C ALA A 71 7.21 -8.52 -5.29
N GLN A 72 7.74 -9.50 -6.03
CA GLN A 72 8.36 -10.71 -5.44
C GLN A 72 9.79 -10.51 -4.92
N LYS A 73 10.51 -9.50 -5.42
CA LYS A 73 11.93 -9.29 -5.07
C LYS A 73 12.10 -8.10 -4.15
N THR A 74 11.17 -7.15 -4.10
CA THR A 74 11.30 -5.98 -3.22
C THR A 74 11.11 -6.37 -1.75
N PHE A 75 11.91 -5.81 -0.84
CA PHE A 75 11.72 -6.00 0.60
C PHE A 75 10.37 -5.39 1.04
N ILE A 76 9.48 -6.19 1.65
CA ILE A 76 8.15 -5.76 2.07
C ILE A 76 8.02 -5.75 3.59
N THR A 77 7.74 -4.58 4.15
CA THR A 77 7.26 -4.42 5.51
C THR A 77 5.73 -4.45 5.53
N ALA A 78 5.13 -5.24 6.42
CA ALA A 78 3.68 -5.35 6.57
C ALA A 78 3.18 -4.54 7.78
N ALA A 79 2.22 -3.64 7.57
CA ALA A 79 1.58 -2.86 8.61
C ALA A 79 0.35 -3.61 9.15
N ILE A 80 0.45 -4.14 10.37
CA ILE A 80 -0.65 -4.88 11.00
C ILE A 80 -1.70 -3.90 11.56
N PRO A 81 -3.00 -4.15 11.40
CA PRO A 81 -4.04 -3.32 12.02
C PRO A 81 -4.16 -3.63 13.52
N PHE A 82 -3.25 -3.07 14.33
CA PHE A 82 -3.08 -3.36 15.76
C PHE A 82 -4.32 -3.21 16.65
N ILE A 83 -5.27 -2.35 16.29
CA ILE A 83 -6.52 -2.18 17.05
C ILE A 83 -7.33 -3.49 17.11
N LYS A 84 -7.19 -4.36 16.10
CA LYS A 84 -7.86 -5.67 16.07
C LYS A 84 -7.18 -6.71 16.97
N PHE A 85 -5.99 -6.43 17.50
CA PHE A 85 -5.14 -7.39 18.23
C PHE A 85 -4.59 -6.73 19.51
N SER A 86 -5.41 -6.71 20.56
CA SER A 86 -5.17 -5.93 21.77
C SER A 86 -4.25 -6.62 22.80
N SER A 87 -3.99 -7.92 22.68
CA SER A 87 -3.09 -8.68 23.57
C SER A 87 -1.76 -9.02 22.91
N LYS A 88 -0.72 -9.29 23.72
CA LYS A 88 0.61 -9.68 23.22
C LYS A 88 0.54 -10.96 22.36
N GLU A 89 -0.28 -11.93 22.76
CA GLU A 89 -0.45 -13.21 22.06
C GLU A 89 -1.19 -13.02 20.74
N SER A 90 -2.27 -12.22 20.75
CA SER A 90 -3.07 -11.98 19.54
C SER A 90 -2.26 -11.24 18.48
N ILE A 91 -1.44 -10.24 18.88
CA ILE A 91 -0.64 -9.50 17.91
C ILE A 91 0.51 -10.32 17.35
N VAL A 92 1.18 -11.13 18.18
CA VAL A 92 2.25 -12.01 17.71
C VAL A 92 1.69 -13.11 16.81
N LYS A 93 0.55 -13.72 17.16
CA LYS A 93 -0.12 -14.67 16.27
C LYS A 93 -0.38 -14.02 14.91
N LYS A 94 -0.90 -12.79 14.88
CA LYS A 94 -1.12 -12.10 13.62
C LYS A 94 0.18 -11.80 12.87
N ALA A 95 1.24 -11.42 13.57
CA ALA A 95 2.55 -11.21 12.95
C ALA A 95 3.06 -12.49 12.28
N LEU A 96 2.96 -13.64 12.96
CA LEU A 96 3.34 -14.94 12.40
C LEU A 96 2.53 -15.28 11.14
N GLU A 97 1.21 -15.11 11.17
CA GLU A 97 0.36 -15.29 9.97
C GLU A 97 0.82 -14.41 8.80
N VAL A 98 1.17 -13.16 9.06
CA VAL A 98 1.55 -12.19 8.01
C VAL A 98 2.94 -12.47 7.44
N VAL A 99 3.89 -12.90 8.28
CA VAL A 99 5.20 -13.34 7.81
C VAL A 99 5.07 -14.64 6.99
N GLU A 100 4.15 -15.53 7.36
CA GLU A 100 3.78 -16.70 6.56
C GLU A 100 3.25 -16.32 5.16
N LEU A 101 2.52 -15.21 5.03
CA LEU A 101 2.11 -14.70 3.72
C LEU A 101 3.27 -14.12 2.89
N GLY A 102 4.46 -13.95 3.48
CA GLY A 102 5.70 -13.54 2.80
C GLY A 102 6.21 -12.14 3.15
N ALA A 103 5.76 -11.56 4.27
CA ALA A 103 6.34 -10.32 4.78
C ALA A 103 7.81 -10.52 5.18
N ASP A 104 8.67 -9.57 4.84
CA ASP A 104 10.08 -9.58 5.25
C ASP A 104 10.28 -8.88 6.61
N SER A 105 9.33 -8.02 6.99
CA SER A 105 9.31 -7.29 8.25
C SER A 105 7.87 -6.90 8.64
N ILE A 106 7.66 -6.55 9.90
CA ILE A 106 6.43 -5.94 10.40
C ILE A 106 6.64 -4.44 10.70
N HIS A 107 5.63 -3.59 10.50
CA HIS A 107 5.64 -2.21 10.98
C HIS A 107 4.86 -2.13 12.27
N CYS A 108 5.49 -1.67 13.36
CA CYS A 108 4.95 -1.75 14.71
C CYS A 108 4.39 -0.43 15.28
N GLY A 109 4.34 0.68 14.53
CA GLY A 109 3.69 1.96 14.90
C GLY A 109 3.99 2.57 16.30
N SER A 110 4.96 2.04 17.03
CA SER A 110 5.50 2.39 18.36
C SER A 110 4.57 2.88 19.47
N TRP A 111 3.29 2.51 19.52
CA TRP A 111 2.47 2.90 20.70
C TRP A 111 2.77 2.04 21.93
N ASN A 112 3.44 0.90 21.79
CA ASN A 112 3.78 0.00 22.90
C ASN A 112 5.12 -0.73 22.68
N ILE A 113 6.15 -0.33 23.45
CA ILE A 113 7.49 -0.93 23.39
C ILE A 113 7.52 -2.39 23.85
N ASN A 114 6.65 -2.79 24.79
CA ASN A 114 6.61 -4.18 25.27
C ASN A 114 6.15 -5.14 24.17
N PHE A 115 5.27 -4.70 23.27
CA PHE A 115 4.86 -5.50 22.11
C PHE A 115 6.02 -5.69 21.12
N MET A 116 6.86 -4.68 20.92
CA MET A 116 8.05 -4.80 20.08
C MET A 116 9.06 -5.78 20.67
N LYS A 117 9.34 -5.67 21.98
CA LYS A 117 10.22 -6.60 22.69
C LYS A 117 9.73 -8.04 22.57
N TYR A 118 8.43 -8.27 22.77
CA TYR A 118 7.85 -9.60 22.65
C TYR A 118 7.90 -10.13 21.20
N LEU A 119 7.70 -9.28 20.19
CA LEU A 119 7.87 -9.68 18.78
C LEU A 119 9.32 -10.07 18.47
N ASN A 120 10.29 -9.37 19.06
CA ASN A 120 11.71 -9.66 18.90
C ASN A 120 12.14 -11.02 19.48
N ASP A 121 11.41 -11.56 20.47
CA ASP A 121 11.67 -12.90 21.02
C ASP A 121 11.53 -13.99 19.94
N PHE A 122 10.70 -13.75 18.91
CA PHE A 122 10.52 -14.61 17.74
C PHE A 122 11.52 -14.33 16.60
N LYS A 123 12.42 -13.35 16.78
CA LYS A 123 13.37 -12.88 15.75
C LYS A 123 12.70 -12.42 14.45
N ILE A 124 11.44 -11.99 14.52
CA ILE A 124 10.73 -11.37 13.40
C ILE A 124 11.27 -9.94 13.23
N PRO A 125 11.78 -9.55 12.06
CA PRO A 125 12.21 -8.17 11.83
C PRO A 125 11.05 -7.19 11.94
N PHE A 126 11.31 -6.03 12.53
CA PHE A 126 10.31 -4.96 12.56
C PHE A 126 10.89 -3.55 12.45
N GLN A 127 10.05 -2.68 11.89
CA GLN A 127 10.26 -1.25 11.76
C GLN A 127 9.41 -0.53 12.82
N GLY A 128 10.03 0.41 13.55
CA GLY A 128 9.34 1.32 14.46
C GLY A 128 8.88 2.61 13.78
N HIS A 129 8.24 3.47 14.56
CA HIS A 129 7.77 4.81 14.19
C HIS A 129 7.98 5.80 15.35
N ALA A 130 8.56 6.97 15.12
CA ALA A 130 8.68 8.05 16.10
C ALA A 130 8.46 9.43 15.46
N GLY A 131 8.38 10.47 16.29
CA GLY A 131 7.96 11.81 15.87
C GLY A 131 6.46 11.96 16.02
N LEU A 132 5.78 12.45 14.99
CA LEU A 132 4.32 12.44 14.90
C LEU A 132 3.84 11.00 14.65
N VAL A 133 3.67 10.21 15.72
CA VAL A 133 2.92 8.94 15.62
C VAL A 133 1.43 9.30 15.58
N PRO A 134 0.67 9.06 14.50
CA PRO A 134 -0.71 9.59 14.39
C PRO A 134 -1.64 9.12 15.51
N ARG A 135 -1.43 7.89 16.02
CA ARG A 135 -2.17 7.32 17.14
C ARG A 135 -1.89 7.98 18.49
N LEU A 136 -0.79 8.71 18.60
CA LEU A 136 -0.41 9.48 19.78
C LEU A 136 -0.68 10.99 19.60
N SER A 137 -1.41 11.37 18.56
CA SER A 137 -1.70 12.78 18.25
C SER A 137 -2.36 13.52 19.42
N THR A 138 -3.24 12.88 20.20
CA THR A 138 -3.86 13.49 21.38
C THR A 138 -2.85 13.83 22.48
N TRP A 139 -1.83 13.00 22.68
CA TRP A 139 -0.77 13.23 23.68
C TRP A 139 0.14 14.40 23.33
N ILE A 140 0.28 14.71 22.04
CA ILE A 140 1.15 15.80 21.57
C ILE A 140 0.38 17.05 21.12
N GLY A 141 -0.96 17.06 21.23
CA GLY A 141 -1.79 18.22 20.90
C GLY A 141 -2.16 18.38 19.42
N GLY A 142 -2.37 17.27 18.71
CA GLY A 142 -2.86 17.21 17.33
C GLY A 142 -1.85 16.72 16.30
N LEU A 143 -2.22 16.83 15.02
CA LEU A 143 -1.35 16.50 13.88
C LEU A 143 -0.36 17.63 13.63
N ARG A 144 0.76 17.61 14.37
CA ARG A 144 1.80 18.63 14.27
C ARG A 144 3.21 18.03 14.25
N ALA A 145 4.17 18.84 13.84
CA ALA A 145 5.57 18.48 13.97
C ALA A 145 5.98 18.28 15.43
N PHE A 146 6.85 17.29 15.67
CA PHE A 146 7.36 16.93 17.00
C PHE A 146 8.89 17.04 17.04
N GLY A 147 9.43 17.57 18.14
CA GLY A 147 10.88 17.82 18.28
C GLY A 147 11.29 19.27 17.92
N LYS A 148 10.36 20.23 18.00
CA LYS A 148 10.67 21.65 17.64
C LYS A 148 11.40 22.41 18.74
N ASN A 149 11.42 21.89 19.96
CA ASN A 149 12.16 22.45 21.10
C ASN A 149 13.04 21.37 21.72
N ALA A 150 14.00 21.78 22.55
CA ALA A 150 14.99 20.88 23.15
C ALA A 150 14.33 19.77 23.99
N THR A 151 13.27 20.08 24.74
CA THR A 151 12.57 19.09 25.58
C THR A 151 11.94 17.98 24.72
N GLU A 152 11.22 18.33 23.66
CA GLU A 152 10.67 17.37 22.71
C GLU A 152 11.76 16.59 21.97
N ALA A 153 12.86 17.26 21.59
CA ALA A 153 13.97 16.62 20.91
C ALA A 153 14.64 15.55 21.78
N ILE A 154 14.85 15.82 23.08
CA ILE A 154 15.37 14.85 24.05
C ILE A 154 14.37 13.72 24.28
N GLN A 155 13.07 14.01 24.37
CA GLN A 155 12.05 12.96 24.48
C GLN A 155 12.05 12.05 23.24
N LEU A 156 12.13 12.63 22.05
CA LEU A 156 12.21 11.89 20.80
C LEU A 156 13.46 11.00 20.77
N TYR A 157 14.63 11.52 21.17
CA TYR A 157 15.86 10.73 21.27
C TYR A 157 15.69 9.53 22.21
N LYS A 158 15.09 9.73 23.40
CA LYS A 158 14.80 8.64 24.34
C LYS A 158 13.88 7.59 23.73
N ASN A 159 12.78 8.01 23.09
CA ASN A 159 11.86 7.10 22.40
C ASN A 159 12.58 6.27 21.32
N ILE A 160 13.46 6.90 20.53
CA ILE A 160 14.25 6.21 19.50
C ILE A 160 15.17 5.17 20.13
N LYS A 161 15.81 5.48 21.26
CA LYS A 161 16.67 4.53 21.99
C LYS A 161 15.89 3.36 22.60
N GLU A 162 14.69 3.60 23.08
CA GLU A 162 13.80 2.53 23.53
C GLU A 162 13.41 1.60 22.38
N ILE A 163 13.03 2.16 21.22
CA ILE A 163 12.71 1.39 20.01
C ILE A 163 13.94 0.62 19.53
N GLU A 164 15.12 1.24 19.49
CA GLU A 164 16.39 0.59 19.14
C GLU A 164 16.67 -0.61 20.06
N SER A 165 16.54 -0.42 21.37
CA SER A 165 16.77 -1.48 22.36
C SER A 165 15.79 -2.65 22.25
N SER A 166 14.64 -2.44 21.59
CA SER A 166 13.66 -3.51 21.36
C SER A 166 14.07 -4.47 20.23
N GLY A 167 15.04 -4.09 19.38
CA GLY A 167 15.50 -4.89 18.24
C GLY A 167 15.00 -4.44 16.87
N ALA A 168 14.40 -3.25 16.78
CA ALA A 168 13.97 -2.69 15.50
C ALA A 168 15.17 -2.53 14.54
N TRP A 169 15.00 -2.87 13.26
CA TRP A 169 16.04 -2.64 12.25
C TRP A 169 15.96 -1.23 11.63
N GLY A 170 14.78 -0.64 11.66
CA GLY A 170 14.48 0.65 11.04
C GLY A 170 13.45 1.43 11.84
N ILE A 171 13.43 2.74 11.64
CA ILE A 171 12.51 3.65 12.30
C ILE A 171 12.00 4.72 11.34
N GLU A 172 10.69 4.80 11.22
CA GLU A 172 10.01 5.92 10.57
C GLU A 172 10.07 7.14 11.48
N LEU A 173 10.45 8.29 10.93
CA LEU A 173 10.45 9.59 11.59
C LEU A 173 9.45 10.47 10.86
N GLU A 174 8.30 10.71 11.47
CA GLU A 174 7.21 11.50 10.88
C GLU A 174 7.19 12.93 11.42
N CYS A 175 7.16 13.91 10.51
CA CYS A 175 7.09 15.34 10.82
C CYS A 175 8.09 15.82 11.90
N VAL A 176 9.34 15.38 11.83
CA VAL A 176 10.46 15.81 12.69
C VAL A 176 11.30 16.87 11.95
N PRO A 177 11.80 17.92 12.62
CA PRO A 177 12.71 18.88 11.98
C PRO A 177 13.94 18.22 11.34
N GLU A 178 14.28 18.63 10.11
CA GLU A 178 15.33 17.97 9.32
C GLU A 178 16.69 17.94 10.02
N ASP A 179 17.09 19.05 10.64
CA ASP A 179 18.37 19.12 11.35
C ASP A 179 18.43 18.15 12.53
N LEU A 180 17.32 18.01 13.26
CA LEU A 180 17.19 17.03 14.34
C LEU A 180 17.22 15.59 13.78
N VAL A 181 16.58 15.31 12.64
CA VAL A 181 16.70 14.01 11.96
C VAL A 181 18.15 13.68 11.65
N GLY A 182 18.96 14.65 11.21
CA GLY A 182 20.39 14.44 10.96
C GLY A 182 21.14 14.00 12.22
N GLU A 183 20.92 14.69 13.33
CA GLU A 183 21.52 14.35 14.63
C GLU A 183 21.04 12.99 15.16
N LEU A 184 19.76 12.67 15.01
CA LEU A 184 19.22 11.38 15.46
C LEU A 184 19.73 10.23 14.58
N THR A 185 19.81 10.43 13.27
CA THR A 185 20.28 9.44 12.29
C THR A 185 21.72 9.03 12.55
N SER A 186 22.58 9.95 12.98
CA SER A 186 23.98 9.67 13.32
C SER A 186 24.15 8.96 14.67
N LYS A 187 23.14 9.02 15.55
CA LYS A 187 23.19 8.46 16.91
C LYS A 187 22.46 7.13 17.06
N THR A 188 21.74 6.66 16.04
CA THR A 188 21.08 5.34 16.04
C THR A 188 21.76 4.39 15.05
N THR A 189 21.74 3.08 15.34
CA THR A 189 22.15 2.03 14.41
C THR A 189 21.03 1.64 13.45
N MET A 190 19.78 2.01 13.75
CA MET A 190 18.63 1.72 12.89
C MET A 190 18.66 2.54 11.60
N LEU A 191 18.14 1.99 10.51
CA LEU A 191 17.87 2.76 9.30
C LEU A 191 16.79 3.82 9.61
N THR A 192 17.05 5.10 9.36
CA THR A 192 16.03 6.14 9.55
C THR A 192 15.25 6.37 8.26
N ILE A 193 13.93 6.46 8.37
CA ILE A 193 13.02 6.57 7.23
C ILE A 193 12.19 7.83 7.43
N SER A 194 12.37 8.83 6.57
CA SER A 194 11.67 10.11 6.70
C SER A 194 10.32 10.11 5.99
N ILE A 195 9.29 10.57 6.69
CA ILE A 195 8.04 11.03 6.08
C ILE A 195 7.74 12.44 6.59
N GLY A 196 7.94 13.42 5.70
CA GLY A 196 7.82 14.84 6.06
C GLY A 196 8.86 15.36 7.05
N SER A 197 10.00 14.67 7.18
CA SER A 197 11.08 15.01 8.10
C SER A 197 12.41 15.37 7.43
N GLY A 198 12.35 15.73 6.14
CA GLY A 198 13.51 16.16 5.34
C GLY A 198 14.40 15.02 4.84
N LYS A 199 15.48 15.38 4.16
CA LYS A 199 16.35 14.44 3.42
C LYS A 199 17.50 13.85 4.25
N LYS A 200 17.69 14.31 5.49
CA LYS A 200 18.79 13.84 6.35
C LYS A 200 18.62 12.41 6.89
N ALA A 201 17.43 11.79 6.74
CA ALA A 201 17.21 10.36 7.01
C ALA A 201 17.80 9.45 5.91
N ASP A 202 18.01 8.17 6.20
CA ASP A 202 18.56 7.19 5.23
C ASP A 202 17.59 6.87 4.09
N ALA A 203 16.29 6.88 4.34
CA ALA A 203 15.24 6.64 3.35
C ALA A 203 14.20 7.77 3.31
N GLN A 204 13.46 7.84 2.19
CA GLN A 204 12.31 8.74 2.01
C GLN A 204 11.06 7.91 1.76
N PHE A 205 10.01 8.19 2.53
CA PHE A 205 8.76 7.46 2.52
C PHE A 205 7.59 8.36 2.10
N LEU A 206 6.75 7.86 1.18
CA LEU A 206 5.47 8.45 0.79
C LEU A 206 4.43 7.35 0.51
N PHE A 207 3.15 7.73 0.50
CA PHE A 207 2.06 6.86 0.07
C PHE A 207 1.97 6.84 -1.46
N ALA A 208 1.65 5.69 -2.05
CA ALA A 208 1.42 5.57 -3.49
C ALA A 208 0.30 6.52 -3.95
N GLU A 209 -0.78 6.65 -3.18
CA GLU A 209 -1.89 7.57 -3.49
C GLU A 209 -1.45 9.04 -3.59
N ASP A 210 -0.45 9.44 -2.80
CA ASP A 210 0.13 10.79 -2.84
C ASP A 210 0.97 10.98 -4.11
N ILE A 211 1.81 9.99 -4.42
CA ILE A 211 2.70 10.00 -5.60
C ILE A 211 1.88 9.99 -6.90
N LEU A 212 0.82 9.17 -6.94
CA LEU A 212 -0.04 8.95 -8.10
C LEU A 212 -1.19 9.96 -8.20
N GLY A 213 -1.35 10.84 -7.21
CA GLY A 213 -2.35 11.88 -7.22
C GLY A 213 -3.78 11.34 -7.14
N GLN A 214 -3.97 10.28 -6.37
CA GLN A 214 -5.26 9.61 -6.14
C GLN A 214 -5.91 9.97 -4.80
N SER A 215 -5.19 10.70 -3.94
CA SER A 215 -5.72 11.14 -2.66
C SER A 215 -7.05 11.90 -2.80
N THR A 216 -7.99 11.55 -1.93
CA THR A 216 -9.32 12.18 -1.86
C THR A 216 -9.34 13.39 -0.92
N ILE A 217 -8.28 13.56 -0.14
CA ILE A 217 -8.09 14.67 0.80
C ILE A 217 -7.02 15.64 0.29
N ASN A 218 -6.87 16.78 0.96
CA ASN A 218 -5.77 17.70 0.68
C ASN A 218 -4.43 16.99 0.97
N PHE A 219 -3.50 17.07 0.02
CA PHE A 219 -2.17 16.50 0.18
C PHE A 219 -1.48 17.07 1.43
N PRO A 220 -0.86 16.22 2.26
CA PRO A 220 -0.07 16.73 3.37
C PRO A 220 1.11 17.56 2.83
N ARG A 221 1.60 18.53 3.63
CA ARG A 221 2.65 19.49 3.20
C ARG A 221 3.91 18.85 2.62
N HIS A 222 4.17 17.59 2.95
CA HIS A 222 5.37 16.86 2.58
C HIS A 222 5.19 15.90 1.40
N ALA A 223 3.94 15.66 0.97
CA ALA A 223 3.66 14.86 -0.20
C ALA A 223 4.01 15.62 -1.48
N LYS A 224 4.44 14.87 -2.49
CA LYS A 224 4.65 15.38 -3.84
C LYS A 224 3.94 14.48 -4.84
N MET A 225 2.99 15.06 -5.56
CA MET A 225 2.29 14.41 -6.65
C MET A 225 3.17 14.39 -7.90
N TYR A 226 3.41 13.19 -8.46
CA TYR A 226 4.19 12.99 -9.70
C TYR A 226 3.28 12.74 -10.90
N ARG A 227 2.08 12.20 -10.68
CA ARG A 227 1.02 12.00 -11.69
C ARG A 227 -0.33 12.35 -11.06
N ASN A 228 -1.35 12.62 -11.88
CA ASN A 228 -2.71 12.88 -11.42
C ASN A 228 -3.65 11.83 -12.02
N LEU A 229 -3.60 10.61 -11.48
CA LEU A 229 -4.42 9.50 -11.96
C LEU A 229 -5.90 9.72 -11.64
N LYS A 230 -6.24 10.42 -10.55
CA LYS A 230 -7.62 10.78 -10.23
C LYS A 230 -8.29 11.56 -11.37
N LYS A 231 -7.60 12.54 -11.96
CA LYS A 231 -8.13 13.30 -13.10
C LYS A 231 -8.37 12.40 -14.32
N LEU A 232 -7.50 11.42 -14.55
CA LEU A 232 -7.68 10.45 -15.64
C LEU A 232 -8.90 9.56 -15.37
N GLU A 233 -9.07 9.08 -14.14
CA GLU A 233 -10.23 8.30 -13.72
C GLU A 233 -11.54 9.08 -13.83
N GLU A 234 -11.55 10.34 -13.40
CA GLU A 234 -12.70 11.24 -13.52
C GLU A 234 -13.09 11.48 -14.98
N ASN A 235 -12.10 11.67 -15.87
CA ASN A 235 -12.35 11.80 -17.30
C ASN A 235 -12.90 10.52 -17.89
N MET A 236 -12.30 9.36 -17.59
CA MET A 236 -12.81 8.06 -18.02
C MET A 236 -14.25 7.82 -17.52
N GLN A 237 -14.57 8.26 -16.30
CA GLN A 237 -15.91 8.11 -15.76
C GLN A 237 -16.92 9.01 -16.46
N LYS A 238 -16.54 10.24 -16.84
CA LYS A 238 -17.38 11.10 -17.67
C LYS A 238 -17.63 10.48 -19.04
N ASP A 239 -16.60 9.91 -19.66
CA ASP A 239 -16.72 9.26 -20.97
C ASP A 239 -17.63 8.03 -20.91
N ARG A 240 -17.53 7.21 -19.86
CA ARG A 240 -18.49 6.10 -19.63
C ARG A 240 -19.93 6.60 -19.57
N VAL A 241 -20.18 7.66 -18.80
CA VAL A 241 -21.52 8.25 -18.67
C VAL A 241 -22.01 8.80 -20.02
N ASN A 242 -21.14 9.48 -20.77
CA ASN A 242 -21.50 10.03 -22.08
C ASN A 242 -21.81 8.92 -23.09
N ALA A 243 -20.96 7.90 -23.19
CA ALA A 243 -21.19 6.75 -24.06
C ALA A 243 -22.51 6.04 -23.73
N PHE A 244 -22.85 5.89 -22.44
CA PHE A 244 -24.12 5.28 -22.05
C PHE A 244 -25.33 6.17 -22.37
N LYS A 245 -25.19 7.50 -22.26
CA LYS A 245 -26.24 8.45 -22.69
C LYS A 245 -26.45 8.42 -24.20
N GLU A 246 -25.37 8.39 -24.97
CA GLU A 246 -25.41 8.27 -26.43
C GLU A 246 -26.10 6.97 -26.85
N PHE A 247 -25.66 5.84 -26.31
CA PHE A 247 -26.29 4.54 -26.57
C PHE A 247 -27.78 4.54 -26.19
N THR A 248 -28.12 5.04 -25.00
CA THR A 248 -29.51 5.14 -24.56
C THR A 248 -30.33 6.05 -25.49
N GLY A 249 -29.74 7.16 -25.94
CA GLY A 249 -30.34 8.07 -26.91
C GLY A 249 -30.56 7.40 -28.26
N ASP A 250 -29.61 6.61 -28.74
CA ASP A 250 -29.74 5.86 -29.97
C ASP A 250 -30.84 4.80 -29.89
N VAL A 251 -30.98 4.09 -28.77
CA VAL A 251 -32.07 3.12 -28.54
C VAL A 251 -33.42 3.82 -28.52
N LYS A 252 -33.57 4.90 -27.73
CA LYS A 252 -34.84 5.63 -27.62
C LYS A 252 -35.30 6.25 -28.94
N ASN A 253 -34.35 6.65 -29.79
CA ASN A 253 -34.63 7.23 -31.10
C ASN A 253 -34.56 6.21 -32.25
N LEU A 254 -34.51 4.90 -31.95
CA LEU A 254 -34.44 3.81 -32.93
C LEU A 254 -33.26 3.94 -33.93
N LYS A 255 -32.17 4.63 -33.55
CA LYS A 255 -30.91 4.70 -34.31
C LYS A 255 -30.04 3.46 -34.08
N PHE A 256 -30.23 2.80 -32.95
CA PHE A 256 -29.66 1.49 -32.63
C PHE A 256 -30.76 0.54 -32.16
N PRO A 257 -30.76 -0.75 -32.59
CA PRO A 257 -29.85 -1.35 -33.57
C PRO A 257 -30.06 -0.82 -34.99
N GLN A 258 -29.04 -0.98 -35.83
CA GLN A 258 -29.11 -0.72 -37.27
C GLN A 258 -29.28 -2.06 -37.99
N LYS A 259 -29.59 -2.06 -39.29
CA LYS A 259 -29.72 -3.31 -40.07
C LYS A 259 -28.53 -4.27 -39.91
N LYS A 260 -27.29 -3.75 -39.85
CA LYS A 260 -26.07 -4.57 -39.65
C LYS A 260 -25.98 -5.23 -38.26
N HIS A 261 -26.72 -4.70 -37.28
CA HIS A 261 -26.81 -5.24 -35.92
C HIS A 261 -28.02 -6.17 -35.75
N SER A 262 -28.89 -6.28 -36.76
CA SER A 262 -30.11 -7.07 -36.72
C SER A 262 -29.99 -8.31 -37.60
N ILE A 263 -30.46 -9.45 -37.10
CA ILE A 263 -30.58 -10.68 -37.89
C ILE A 263 -32.01 -10.74 -38.41
N ASN A 264 -32.17 -11.05 -39.70
CA ASN A 264 -33.48 -11.17 -40.34
C ASN A 264 -33.81 -12.65 -40.58
N ILE A 265 -35.07 -13.00 -40.43
CA ILE A 265 -35.61 -14.29 -40.88
C ILE A 265 -36.04 -14.19 -42.35
N ASN A 266 -35.87 -15.27 -43.11
CA ASN A 266 -36.39 -15.35 -44.47
C ASN A 266 -37.91 -15.23 -44.48
N ASN A 267 -38.46 -14.50 -45.45
CA ASN A 267 -39.91 -14.23 -45.52
C ASN A 267 -40.76 -15.51 -45.65
N SER A 268 -40.26 -16.54 -46.32
CA SER A 268 -40.94 -17.84 -46.45
C SER A 268 -41.12 -18.52 -45.09
N GLU A 269 -40.04 -18.61 -44.32
CA GLU A 269 -40.02 -19.20 -42.97
C GLU A 269 -40.92 -18.41 -42.02
N LEU A 270 -40.89 -17.08 -42.09
CA LEU A 270 -41.75 -16.23 -41.26
C LEU A 270 -43.24 -16.43 -41.56
N ASN A 271 -43.60 -16.59 -42.83
CA ASN A 271 -44.99 -16.85 -43.22
C ASN A 271 -45.46 -18.24 -42.76
N GLN A 272 -44.63 -19.26 -42.94
CA GLN A 272 -44.92 -20.61 -42.47
C GLN A 272 -45.10 -20.66 -40.95
N PHE A 273 -44.26 -19.95 -40.19
CA PHE A 273 -44.42 -19.79 -38.75
C PHE A 273 -45.78 -19.17 -38.37
N LYS A 274 -46.20 -18.09 -39.06
CA LYS A 274 -47.49 -17.45 -38.82
C LYS A 274 -48.69 -18.37 -39.11
N GLU A 275 -48.63 -19.18 -40.16
CA GLU A 275 -49.67 -20.17 -40.44
C GLU A 275 -49.73 -21.27 -39.38
N ASN A 276 -48.58 -21.76 -38.95
CA ASN A 276 -48.49 -22.75 -37.88
C ASN A 276 -49.09 -22.22 -36.57
N LEU A 277 -48.82 -20.96 -36.22
CA LEU A 277 -49.44 -20.32 -35.04
C LEU A 277 -50.96 -20.27 -35.13
N ARG A 278 -51.54 -19.88 -36.28
CA ARG A 278 -53.01 -19.84 -36.45
C ARG A 278 -53.65 -21.20 -36.24
N LYS A 279 -53.03 -22.26 -36.79
CA LYS A 279 -53.50 -23.65 -36.66
C LYS A 279 -53.43 -24.18 -35.22
N LEU A 280 -52.46 -23.69 -34.43
CA LEU A 280 -52.33 -23.99 -33.00
C LEU A 280 -53.42 -23.28 -32.19
N SER A 281 -53.60 -21.97 -32.38
CA SER A 281 -54.64 -21.20 -31.67
C SER A 281 -56.05 -21.69 -31.97
N SER A 282 -56.33 -22.20 -33.17
CA SER A 282 -57.65 -22.75 -33.53
C SER A 282 -57.93 -24.14 -32.95
N LYS A 283 -56.94 -24.79 -32.31
CA LYS A 283 -57.12 -26.09 -31.65
C LYS A 283 -57.42 -25.98 -30.15
N ASP A 284 -57.17 -24.81 -29.54
CA ASP A 284 -57.41 -24.57 -28.10
C ASP A 284 -58.82 -23.99 -27.83
N ASP A 285 -59.57 -23.60 -28.88
CA ASP A 285 -60.99 -23.16 -28.81
C ASP A 285 -61.99 -24.31 -29.09
N CYS A 286 -61.59 -25.57 -28.91
CA CYS A 286 -62.44 -26.77 -29.04
C CYS A 286 -62.35 -27.69 -27.83
#